data_AF-A0A6N9ENN4-F1
#
_entry.id   AF-A0A6N9ENN4-F1
#
_cell.length_a   1.000
_cell.length_b   1.000
_cell.length_c   1.000
_cell.angle_alpha   90.00
_cell.angle_beta   90.00
_cell.angle_gamma   90.00
#
_symmetry.space_group_name_H-M   'P 1'
#
loop_
_entity.id
_entity.type
_entity.pdbx_description
1 polymer ?
#
loop_
_entity_poly.entity_id
_entity_poly.type
_entity_poly.pdbx_seq_one_letter_code
_entity_poly.pdbx_strand_id
1 'polypeptide(L)'
;MDATQAKAVFDDIRQNSNHRCPIPMNKQKGTKRAIAFFTGLVNMMIECYSEGLPCNYDPREPTTITRHRTPLRTMARRVDGAFPSAVDPIAVWEIKEYYYTTSFGSRIADGGYETLLDGMEIEELREHEDVSVKHHLMVDGYRTWWRDGKSYLCRIFDMLYMGYVDEVLFSREIKLESPACADDGPGPAAVA
;
A
#
# COMPACT_ATOMS: atom_id res chain seq x y z
N MET A 1 -8.04 10.49 -6.33
CA MET A 1 -7.91 11.95 -6.28
C MET A 1 -6.96 12.45 -7.37
N ASP A 2 -6.93 13.77 -7.61
CA ASP A 2 -5.81 14.43 -8.29
C ASP A 2 -4.77 14.96 -7.27
N ALA A 3 -3.66 15.54 -7.76
CA ALA A 3 -2.58 16.04 -6.92
C ALA A 3 -3.03 17.08 -5.88
N THR A 4 -3.93 17.97 -6.28
CA THR A 4 -4.42 19.08 -5.44
C THR A 4 -5.30 18.53 -4.33
N GLN A 5 -6.23 17.64 -4.67
CA GLN A 5 -7.10 16.96 -3.73
C GLN A 5 -6.30 16.11 -2.75
N ALA A 6 -5.35 15.31 -3.25
CA ALA A 6 -4.50 14.47 -2.41
C ALA A 6 -3.65 15.29 -1.44
N LYS A 7 -3.07 16.41 -1.90
CA LYS A 7 -2.33 17.33 -1.05
C LYS A 7 -3.21 17.90 0.06
N ALA A 8 -4.43 18.33 -0.25
CA ALA A 8 -5.34 18.88 0.75
C ALA A 8 -5.68 17.86 1.85
N VAL A 9 -5.98 16.61 1.47
CA VAL A 9 -6.27 15.53 2.43
C VAL A 9 -5.03 15.16 3.24
N PHE A 10 -3.87 15.08 2.58
CA PHE A 10 -2.60 14.83 3.26
C PHE A 10 -2.27 15.91 4.28
N ASP A 11 -2.38 17.19 3.92
CA ASP A 11 -2.07 18.30 4.82
C ASP A 11 -3.02 18.32 6.04
N ASP A 12 -4.30 18.02 5.83
CA ASP A 12 -5.32 17.93 6.89
C ASP A 12 -5.01 16.80 7.89
N ILE A 13 -4.81 15.57 7.40
CA ILE A 13 -4.48 14.43 8.27
C ILE A 13 -3.14 14.65 8.97
N ARG A 14 -2.13 15.17 8.26
CA ARG A 14 -0.81 15.42 8.82
C ARG A 14 -0.84 16.46 9.95
N GLN A 15 -1.68 17.48 9.85
CA GLN A 15 -1.81 18.51 10.88
C GLN A 15 -2.57 18.01 12.11
N ASN A 16 -3.48 17.05 11.93
CA ASN A 16 -4.39 16.57 12.96
C ASN A 16 -4.04 15.18 13.53
N SER A 17 -2.87 14.62 13.20
CA SER A 17 -2.42 13.31 13.71
C SER A 17 -0.99 13.36 14.23
N ASN A 18 -0.71 12.58 15.28
CA ASN A 18 0.64 12.43 15.84
C ASN A 18 1.38 11.24 15.21
N HIS A 19 1.69 11.36 13.92
CA HIS A 19 2.39 10.32 13.17
C HIS A 19 3.91 10.39 13.36
N ARG A 20 4.57 9.23 13.34
CA ARG A 20 6.03 9.06 13.34
C ARG A 20 6.51 8.25 12.13
N CYS A 21 5.58 7.75 11.33
CA CYS A 21 5.88 7.01 10.12
C CYS A 21 6.64 7.87 9.09
N PRO A 22 7.39 7.24 8.17
CA PRO A 22 8.09 7.97 7.12
C PRO A 22 7.12 8.67 6.15
N ILE A 23 7.45 9.91 5.76
CA ILE A 23 6.77 10.66 4.70
C ILE A 23 7.76 10.85 3.54
N PRO A 24 7.76 9.94 2.54
CA PRO A 24 8.75 9.98 1.47
C PRO A 24 8.44 11.06 0.43
N MET A 25 9.48 11.45 -0.30
CA MET A 25 9.34 12.24 -1.52
C MET A 25 9.01 11.33 -2.69
N ASN A 26 8.24 11.83 -3.66
CA ASN A 26 8.03 11.13 -4.91
C ASN A 26 9.34 10.95 -5.69
N LYS A 27 9.34 9.99 -6.62
CA LYS A 27 10.52 9.68 -7.47
C LYS A 27 10.77 10.72 -8.57
N GLN A 28 10.02 11.84 -8.60
CA GLN A 28 10.14 12.88 -9.62
C GLN A 28 11.27 13.87 -9.31
N LYS A 29 11.72 14.61 -10.33
CA LYS A 29 12.79 15.62 -10.23
C LYS A 29 12.25 17.01 -10.59
N GLY A 30 13.01 18.04 -10.22
CA GLY A 30 12.71 19.43 -10.57
C GLY A 30 11.38 19.91 -10.00
N THR A 31 10.60 20.63 -10.80
CA THR A 31 9.30 21.22 -10.40
C THR A 31 8.22 20.19 -10.06
N LYS A 32 8.39 18.93 -10.46
CA LYS A 32 7.48 17.83 -10.13
C LYS A 32 7.87 17.09 -8.84
N ARG A 33 9.04 17.41 -8.26
CA ARG A 33 9.48 16.83 -7.00
C ARG A 33 8.57 17.34 -5.88
N ALA A 34 7.84 16.43 -5.26
CA ALA A 34 6.90 16.73 -4.18
C ALA A 34 6.90 15.58 -3.17
N ILE A 35 6.22 15.77 -2.03
CA ILE A 35 5.89 14.66 -1.14
C ILE A 35 5.04 13.63 -1.93
N ALA A 36 5.28 12.35 -1.71
CA ALA A 36 4.39 11.29 -2.19
C ALA A 36 3.15 11.27 -1.28
N PHE A 37 2.17 12.15 -1.57
CA PHE A 37 1.04 12.41 -0.68
C PHE A 37 0.25 11.15 -0.33
N PHE A 38 0.00 10.28 -1.31
CA PHE A 38 -0.72 9.03 -1.11
C PHE A 38 0.08 8.03 -0.29
N THR A 39 1.37 7.87 -0.59
CA THR A 39 2.26 7.03 0.22
C THR A 39 2.31 7.51 1.67
N GLY A 40 2.41 8.83 1.89
CA GLY A 40 2.35 9.40 3.23
C GLY A 40 1.01 9.12 3.94
N LEU A 41 -0.12 9.25 3.22
CA LEU A 41 -1.45 8.92 3.74
C LEU A 41 -1.57 7.45 4.14
N VAL A 42 -1.11 6.54 3.28
CA VAL A 42 -1.05 5.10 3.56
C VAL A 42 -0.21 4.83 4.80
N ASN A 43 0.98 5.41 4.91
CA ASN A 43 1.86 5.19 6.05
C ASN A 43 1.23 5.67 7.36
N MET A 44 0.57 6.84 7.36
CA MET A 44 -0.13 7.37 8.53
C MET A 44 -1.31 6.47 8.92
N MET A 45 -2.07 5.97 7.95
CA MET A 45 -3.17 5.03 8.19
C MET A 45 -2.64 3.73 8.81
N ILE A 46 -1.62 3.12 8.22
CA ILE A 46 -1.02 1.89 8.74
C ILE A 46 -0.50 2.13 10.16
N GLU A 47 0.22 3.22 10.41
CA GLU A 47 0.74 3.53 11.76
C GLU A 47 -0.36 3.62 12.81
N CYS A 48 -1.44 4.31 12.48
CA CYS A 48 -2.61 4.48 13.34
C CYS A 48 -3.23 3.12 13.72
N TYR A 49 -3.41 2.23 12.74
CA TYR A 49 -3.98 0.90 12.98
C TYR A 49 -2.98 -0.16 13.46
N SER A 50 -1.68 0.13 13.43
CA SER A 50 -0.64 -0.78 13.91
C SER A 50 -0.58 -0.84 15.43
N GLU A 51 -1.17 0.12 16.14
CA GLU A 51 -1.15 0.21 17.62
C GLU A 51 0.27 0.07 18.22
N GLY A 52 1.28 0.60 17.51
CA GLY A 52 2.68 0.56 17.92
C GLY A 52 3.43 -0.73 17.57
N LEU A 53 2.81 -1.69 16.88
CA LEU A 53 3.50 -2.86 16.33
C LEU A 53 4.54 -2.45 15.27
N PRO A 54 5.62 -3.23 15.09
CA PRO A 54 6.61 -2.96 14.05
C PRO A 54 5.97 -2.99 12.67
N CYS A 55 6.39 -2.06 11.81
CA CYS A 55 5.98 -1.99 10.41
C CYS A 55 7.19 -1.61 9.56
N ASN A 56 7.36 -2.25 8.41
CA ASN A 56 8.40 -1.92 7.45
C ASN A 56 7.80 -1.19 6.23
N TYR A 57 7.82 0.14 6.28
CA TYR A 57 7.28 1.02 5.23
C TYR A 57 8.15 1.15 3.97
N ASP A 58 9.35 0.58 3.97
CA ASP A 58 10.27 0.53 2.80
C ASP A 58 11.25 -0.65 2.99
N PRO A 59 10.82 -1.89 2.70
CA PRO A 59 11.58 -3.10 2.97
C PRO A 59 12.98 -3.13 2.38
N ARG A 60 13.15 -2.60 1.16
CA ARG A 60 14.40 -2.61 0.38
C ARG A 60 15.05 -3.98 0.17
N GLU A 61 14.37 -5.05 0.56
CA GLU A 61 14.74 -6.44 0.34
C GLU A 61 13.51 -7.24 -0.12
N PRO A 62 13.69 -8.35 -0.85
CA PRO A 62 12.57 -9.19 -1.23
C PRO A 62 11.96 -9.87 -0.02
N THR A 63 10.63 -9.99 -0.02
CA THR A 63 9.91 -10.69 1.03
C THR A 63 10.37 -12.14 1.12
N THR A 64 10.68 -12.60 2.33
CA THR A 64 11.16 -13.97 2.57
C THR A 64 10.31 -14.65 3.63
N ILE A 65 9.79 -15.83 3.28
CA ILE A 65 9.12 -16.73 4.21
C ILE A 65 10.12 -17.77 4.68
N THR A 66 10.13 -18.03 5.98
CA THR A 66 10.99 -19.03 6.61
C THR A 66 10.17 -20.15 7.23
N ARG A 67 10.75 -21.35 7.27
CA ARG A 67 10.23 -22.49 8.02
C ARG A 67 11.36 -23.09 8.83
N HIS A 68 11.16 -23.23 10.14
CA HIS A 68 12.20 -23.67 11.07
C HIS A 68 13.51 -22.86 10.95
N ARG A 69 13.39 -21.53 10.79
CA ARG A 69 14.50 -20.58 10.64
C ARG A 69 15.36 -20.78 9.38
N THR A 70 14.87 -21.53 8.41
CA THR A 70 15.50 -21.70 7.09
C THR A 70 14.60 -21.06 6.03
N PRO A 71 15.15 -20.38 5.00
CA PRO A 71 14.35 -19.83 3.92
C PRO A 71 13.52 -20.93 3.24
N LEU A 72 12.20 -20.72 3.19
CA LEU A 72 11.25 -21.56 2.44
C LEU A 72 11.02 -20.98 1.05
N ARG A 73 10.78 -19.67 0.97
CA ARG A 73 10.57 -18.93 -0.27
C ARG A 73 11.06 -17.51 -0.12
N THR A 74 11.67 -16.98 -1.17
CA THR A 74 11.94 -15.55 -1.32
C THR A 74 11.24 -15.09 -2.59
N MET A 75 10.42 -14.04 -2.48
CA MET A 75 9.69 -13.48 -3.62
C MET A 75 10.66 -12.88 -4.64
N ALA A 76 10.24 -12.83 -5.91
CA ALA A 76 11.10 -12.39 -7.00
C ALA A 76 11.44 -10.90 -6.94
N ARG A 77 10.62 -10.09 -6.25
CA ARG A 77 10.82 -8.65 -6.13
C ARG A 77 10.55 -8.10 -4.74
N ARG A 78 10.83 -6.82 -4.61
CA ARG A 78 10.55 -6.01 -3.43
C ARG A 78 9.16 -5.43 -3.56
N VAL A 79 8.46 -5.41 -2.44
CA VAL A 79 7.19 -4.70 -2.27
C VAL A 79 7.43 -3.30 -1.71
N ASP A 80 6.43 -2.42 -1.81
CA ASP A 80 6.54 -1.06 -1.28
C ASP A 80 6.46 -1.05 0.26
N GLY A 81 5.78 -2.02 0.87
CA GLY A 81 5.79 -2.19 2.32
C GLY A 81 5.34 -3.57 2.80
N ALA A 82 5.71 -3.89 4.04
CA ALA A 82 5.43 -5.17 4.67
C ALA A 82 5.17 -5.01 6.17
N PHE A 83 4.24 -5.81 6.69
CA PHE A 83 3.88 -5.84 8.11
C PHE A 83 4.00 -7.26 8.69
N PRO A 84 4.68 -7.43 9.84
CA PRO A 84 5.46 -6.41 10.54
C PRO A 84 6.84 -6.15 9.91
N SER A 85 7.31 -7.05 9.05
CA SER A 85 8.67 -7.08 8.50
C SER A 85 8.70 -7.72 7.11
N ALA A 86 9.81 -7.57 6.37
CA ALA A 86 9.99 -8.24 5.08
C ALA A 86 10.24 -9.76 5.21
N VAL A 87 10.68 -10.20 6.39
CA VAL A 87 10.83 -11.61 6.74
C VAL A 87 9.62 -12.06 7.56
N ASP A 88 8.96 -13.12 7.11
CA ASP A 88 7.73 -13.66 7.69
C ASP A 88 6.62 -12.58 7.89
N PRO A 89 6.26 -11.77 6.87
CA PRO A 89 5.13 -10.86 6.97
C PRO A 89 3.80 -11.60 7.12
N ILE A 90 2.85 -10.94 7.78
CA ILE A 90 1.44 -11.31 7.70
C ILE A 90 0.72 -10.54 6.59
N ALA A 91 1.27 -9.39 6.17
CA ALA A 91 0.75 -8.58 5.08
C ALA A 91 1.86 -7.87 4.29
N VAL A 92 1.65 -7.69 3.00
CA VAL A 92 2.50 -6.91 2.09
C VAL A 92 1.63 -6.02 1.22
N TRP A 93 2.19 -4.91 0.74
CA TRP A 93 1.45 -3.99 -0.12
C TRP A 93 2.29 -3.28 -1.17
N GLU A 94 1.57 -2.84 -2.21
CA GLU A 94 2.05 -2.04 -3.32
C GLU A 94 1.29 -0.71 -3.36
N ILE A 95 1.99 0.40 -3.63
CA ILE A 95 1.41 1.74 -3.66
C ILE A 95 1.62 2.35 -5.05
N LYS A 96 0.53 2.50 -5.80
CA LYS A 96 0.57 3.08 -7.16
C LYS A 96 0.01 4.50 -7.16
N GLU A 97 0.90 5.47 -6.96
CA GLU A 97 0.60 6.92 -7.00
C GLU A 97 0.98 7.56 -8.35
N TYR A 98 -0.01 8.08 -9.09
CA TYR A 98 0.22 8.68 -10.42
C TYR A 98 -0.43 10.07 -10.61
N TYR A 99 -0.01 11.06 -9.81
CA TYR A 99 -0.51 12.44 -9.95
C TYR A 99 0.12 13.27 -11.06
N TYR A 100 1.42 13.06 -11.32
CA TYR A 100 2.21 13.92 -12.21
C TYR A 100 2.54 13.26 -13.55
N THR A 101 1.97 12.08 -13.81
CA THR A 101 2.10 11.44 -15.12
C THR A 101 1.37 12.26 -16.17
N THR A 102 1.91 12.34 -17.37
CA THR A 102 1.31 13.07 -18.50
C THR A 102 0.74 12.15 -19.56
N SER A 103 1.09 10.86 -19.52
CA SER A 103 0.59 9.84 -20.41
C SER A 103 0.34 8.54 -19.67
N PHE A 104 -0.59 7.75 -20.18
CA PHE A 104 -0.65 6.33 -19.84
C PHE A 104 0.46 5.60 -20.60
N GLY A 105 1.22 4.75 -19.93
CA GLY A 105 2.40 4.12 -20.52
C GLY A 105 2.90 2.96 -19.69
N SER A 106 4.04 2.39 -20.11
CA SER A 106 4.57 1.13 -19.57
C SER A 106 4.61 1.11 -18.05
N ARG A 107 5.06 2.18 -17.37
CA ARG A 107 5.15 2.21 -15.90
C ARG A 107 3.84 1.95 -15.15
N ILE A 108 2.69 2.29 -15.73
CA ILE A 108 1.40 2.04 -15.10
C ILE A 108 0.96 0.60 -15.38
N ALA A 109 1.30 0.09 -16.56
CA ALA A 109 1.11 -1.32 -16.88
C ALA A 109 1.98 -2.22 -15.99
N ASP A 110 3.25 -1.85 -15.82
CA ASP A 110 4.22 -2.51 -14.95
C ASP A 110 3.65 -2.65 -13.54
N GLY A 111 3.05 -1.58 -13.00
CA GLY A 111 2.39 -1.63 -11.69
C GLY A 111 1.30 -2.69 -11.57
N GLY A 112 0.54 -2.97 -12.63
CA GLY A 112 -0.46 -4.04 -12.63
C GLY A 112 0.15 -5.44 -12.74
N TYR A 113 1.19 -5.62 -13.57
CA TYR A 113 1.86 -6.92 -13.73
C TYR A 113 2.75 -7.27 -12.53
N GLU A 114 3.35 -6.26 -11.89
CA GLU A 114 4.00 -6.39 -10.59
C GLU A 114 2.97 -6.95 -9.61
N THR A 115 1.87 -6.26 -9.33
CA THR A 115 0.86 -6.80 -8.39
C THR A 115 0.39 -8.22 -8.75
N LEU A 116 0.16 -8.51 -10.03
CA LEU A 116 -0.22 -9.86 -10.46
C LEU A 116 0.82 -10.93 -10.07
N LEU A 117 2.11 -10.66 -10.32
CA LEU A 117 3.20 -11.58 -9.98
C LEU A 117 3.27 -11.85 -8.47
N ASP A 118 3.06 -10.84 -7.63
CA ASP A 118 3.12 -11.02 -6.16
C ASP A 118 1.99 -11.92 -5.72
N GLY A 119 0.79 -11.67 -6.25
CA GLY A 119 -0.38 -12.47 -5.96
C GLY A 119 -0.21 -13.93 -6.35
N MET A 120 0.43 -14.22 -7.50
CA MET A 120 0.74 -15.58 -7.91
C MET A 120 1.76 -16.26 -6.98
N GLU A 121 2.83 -15.56 -6.58
CA GLU A 121 3.82 -16.10 -5.65
C GLU A 121 3.21 -16.36 -4.25
N ILE A 122 2.31 -15.49 -3.80
CA ILE A 122 1.59 -15.62 -2.53
C ILE A 122 0.54 -16.75 -2.61
N GLU A 123 -0.14 -16.91 -3.74
CA GLU A 123 -1.03 -18.04 -3.96
C GLU A 123 -0.29 -19.37 -3.90
N GLU A 124 0.86 -19.50 -4.56
CA GLU A 124 1.67 -20.73 -4.49
C GLU A 124 2.04 -21.08 -3.04
N LEU A 125 2.39 -20.08 -2.23
CA LEU A 125 2.67 -20.27 -0.80
C LEU A 125 1.43 -20.75 -0.03
N ARG A 126 0.26 -20.20 -0.34
CA ARG A 126 -1.01 -20.60 0.27
C ARG A 126 -1.40 -22.03 -0.10
N GLU A 127 -1.30 -22.38 -1.38
CA GLU A 127 -1.76 -23.68 -1.90
C GLU A 127 -0.82 -24.84 -1.60
N HIS A 128 0.50 -24.60 -1.59
CA HIS A 128 1.49 -25.65 -1.48
C HIS A 128 2.21 -25.70 -0.14
N GLU A 129 2.21 -24.60 0.62
CA GLU A 129 2.96 -24.48 1.87
C GLU A 129 2.11 -24.11 3.09
N ASP A 130 0.79 -23.95 2.93
CA ASP A 130 -0.12 -23.53 4.00
C ASP A 130 0.32 -22.23 4.69
N VAL A 131 0.98 -21.34 3.94
CA VAL A 131 1.39 -20.01 4.42
C VAL A 131 0.51 -18.96 3.77
N SER A 132 -0.23 -18.22 4.59
CA SER A 132 -1.08 -17.12 4.13
C SER A 132 -0.44 -15.77 4.48
N VAL A 133 -0.19 -14.96 3.46
CA VAL A 133 0.22 -13.56 3.58
C VAL A 133 -0.83 -12.70 2.88
N LYS A 134 -1.30 -11.64 3.53
CA LYS A 134 -2.25 -10.71 2.93
C LYS A 134 -1.58 -9.82 1.90
N HIS A 135 -2.19 -9.67 0.73
CA HIS A 135 -1.68 -8.82 -0.33
C HIS A 135 -2.63 -7.66 -0.61
N HIS A 136 -2.18 -6.44 -0.30
CA HIS A 136 -2.98 -5.23 -0.50
C HIS A 136 -2.43 -4.38 -1.64
N LEU A 137 -3.33 -3.81 -2.43
CA LEU A 137 -2.98 -2.85 -3.47
C LEU A 137 -3.60 -1.49 -3.14
N MET A 138 -2.79 -0.46 -2.98
CA MET A 138 -3.27 0.91 -2.79
C MET A 138 -3.03 1.70 -4.07
N VAL A 139 -4.08 2.29 -4.65
CA VAL A 139 -3.96 3.03 -5.91
C VAL A 139 -4.54 4.45 -5.85
N ASP A 140 -3.80 5.39 -6.44
CA ASP A 140 -4.32 6.73 -6.73
C ASP A 140 -3.76 7.36 -8.02
N GLY A 141 -4.47 8.39 -8.50
CA GLY A 141 -4.29 9.05 -9.77
C GLY A 141 -5.56 8.89 -10.59
N TYR A 142 -6.62 9.62 -10.23
CA TYR A 142 -7.96 9.46 -10.85
C TYR A 142 -7.89 9.51 -12.39
N ARG A 143 -7.18 10.49 -12.97
CA ARG A 143 -7.04 10.56 -14.43
C ARG A 143 -6.38 9.28 -14.98
N THR A 144 -5.32 8.82 -14.34
CA THR A 144 -4.54 7.65 -14.75
C THR A 144 -5.39 6.39 -14.76
N TRP A 145 -6.12 6.10 -13.67
CA TRP A 145 -6.84 4.83 -13.51
C TRP A 145 -8.26 4.85 -14.10
N TRP A 146 -9.00 5.95 -13.92
CA TRP A 146 -10.41 6.03 -14.35
C TRP A 146 -10.58 6.50 -15.80
N ARG A 147 -9.69 7.36 -16.31
CA ARG A 147 -9.82 7.91 -17.67
C ARG A 147 -8.90 7.20 -18.64
N ASP A 148 -7.60 7.24 -18.36
CA ASP A 148 -6.59 6.82 -19.33
C ASP A 148 -6.36 5.30 -19.29
N GLY A 149 -6.53 4.67 -18.11
CA GLY A 149 -6.16 3.29 -17.79
C GLY A 149 -7.31 2.36 -17.45
N LYS A 150 -8.52 2.62 -17.96
CA LYS A 150 -9.73 1.88 -17.58
C LYS A 150 -9.60 0.35 -17.72
N SER A 151 -8.87 -0.13 -18.74
CA SER A 151 -8.61 -1.56 -18.92
C SER A 151 -7.74 -2.18 -17.82
N TYR A 152 -6.83 -1.41 -17.23
CA TYR A 152 -6.02 -1.87 -16.10
C TYR A 152 -6.80 -1.82 -14.79
N LEU A 153 -7.73 -0.88 -14.64
CA LEU A 153 -8.68 -0.92 -13.54
C LEU A 153 -9.51 -2.22 -13.57
N CYS A 154 -9.97 -2.67 -14.75
CA CYS A 154 -10.60 -3.98 -14.89
C CYS A 154 -9.70 -5.13 -14.44
N ARG A 155 -8.40 -5.11 -14.81
CA ARG A 155 -7.45 -6.12 -14.35
C ARG A 155 -7.25 -6.14 -12.83
N ILE A 156 -7.33 -4.98 -12.18
CA ILE A 156 -7.29 -4.92 -10.71
C ILE A 156 -8.49 -5.65 -10.11
N PHE A 157 -9.69 -5.48 -10.69
CA PHE A 157 -10.87 -6.25 -10.28
C PHE A 157 -10.73 -7.75 -10.58
N ASP A 158 -10.13 -8.11 -11.72
CA ASP A 158 -9.85 -9.51 -12.03
C ASP A 158 -8.91 -10.12 -10.97
N MET A 159 -7.85 -9.40 -10.55
CA MET A 159 -6.93 -9.84 -9.50
C MET A 159 -7.61 -10.00 -8.13
N LEU A 160 -8.52 -9.11 -7.77
CA LEU A 160 -9.37 -9.27 -6.58
C LEU A 160 -10.22 -10.54 -6.66
N TYR A 161 -10.88 -10.76 -7.81
CA TYR A 161 -11.75 -11.92 -7.99
C TYR A 161 -10.97 -13.25 -7.99
N MET A 162 -9.77 -13.25 -8.58
CA MET A 162 -8.87 -14.41 -8.58
C MET A 162 -8.23 -14.68 -7.21
N GLY A 163 -8.32 -13.75 -6.25
CA GLY A 163 -7.68 -13.90 -4.94
C GLY A 163 -6.17 -13.69 -4.96
N TYR A 164 -5.67 -12.97 -5.98
CA TYR A 164 -4.28 -12.51 -6.09
C TYR A 164 -4.02 -11.24 -5.30
N VAL A 165 -5.06 -10.46 -5.05
CA VAL A 165 -5.06 -9.32 -4.15
C VAL A 165 -6.22 -9.53 -3.19
N ASP A 166 -5.97 -9.40 -1.89
CA ASP A 166 -7.01 -9.52 -0.86
C ASP A 166 -7.87 -8.27 -0.81
N GLU A 167 -7.28 -7.10 -1.02
CA GLU A 167 -7.96 -5.81 -0.92
C GLU A 167 -7.32 -4.74 -1.80
N VAL A 168 -8.15 -3.88 -2.39
CA VAL A 168 -7.71 -2.72 -3.14
C VAL A 168 -8.26 -1.47 -2.49
N LEU A 169 -7.37 -0.56 -2.09
CA LEU A 169 -7.72 0.69 -1.44
C LEU A 169 -7.52 1.87 -2.39
N PHE A 170 -8.56 2.68 -2.53
CA PHE A 170 -8.52 3.93 -3.27
C PHE A 170 -8.42 5.11 -2.31
N SER A 171 -7.72 6.17 -2.71
CA SER A 171 -7.43 7.29 -1.80
C SER A 171 -8.62 8.03 -1.19
N ARG A 172 -9.81 7.94 -1.79
CA ARG A 172 -11.03 8.48 -1.17
C ARG A 172 -11.49 7.68 0.05
N GLU A 173 -11.20 6.39 0.07
CA GLU A 173 -11.56 5.48 1.18
C GLU A 173 -10.64 5.72 2.37
N ILE A 174 -9.37 6.05 2.14
CA ILE A 174 -8.43 6.38 3.23
C ILE A 174 -8.96 7.50 4.13
N LYS A 175 -9.60 8.54 3.57
CA LYS A 175 -10.20 9.62 4.38
C LYS A 175 -11.35 9.12 5.26
N LEU A 176 -12.14 8.15 4.79
CA LEU A 176 -13.28 7.61 5.51
C LEU A 176 -12.86 6.66 6.64
N GLU A 177 -11.74 5.96 6.47
CA GLU A 177 -11.16 5.07 7.47
C GLU A 177 -10.23 5.79 8.46
N SER A 178 -9.73 6.99 8.15
CA SER A 178 -8.86 7.77 9.05
C SER A 178 -9.52 8.57 10.21
N PRO A 179 -10.86 8.66 10.43
CA PRO A 179 -11.41 9.39 11.57
C PRO A 179 -10.89 8.89 12.92
N ALA A 180 -10.61 7.59 13.04
CA ALA A 180 -10.08 6.97 14.26
C ALA A 180 -8.70 7.52 14.67
N CYS A 181 -7.94 8.06 13.72
CA CYS A 181 -6.58 8.58 13.94
C CYS A 181 -6.53 10.03 14.41
N ALA A 182 -7.69 10.71 14.47
CA ALA A 182 -7.81 12.11 14.88
C ALA A 182 -8.23 12.28 16.35
N ASP A 183 -8.66 11.20 17.02
CA ASP A 183 -9.07 11.20 18.43
C ASP A 183 -8.04 10.48 19.32
N ASP A 184 -7.01 11.21 19.77
CA ASP A 184 -6.19 10.81 20.93
C ASP A 184 -6.97 11.06 22.26
N GLY A 185 -8.21 10.61 22.33
CA GLY A 185 -8.95 10.47 23.58
C GLY A 185 -8.62 9.14 24.25
N PRO A 186 -8.54 9.04 25.60
CA PRO A 186 -8.32 7.75 26.24
C PRO A 186 -9.46 6.82 25.81
N GLY A 187 -9.10 5.72 25.15
CA GLY A 187 -10.06 4.71 24.68
C GLY A 187 -11.02 4.31 25.80
N PRO A 188 -12.28 3.96 25.47
CA PRO A 188 -13.25 3.59 26.49
C PRO A 188 -12.65 2.45 27.31
N ALA A 189 -12.51 2.69 28.61
CA ALA A 189 -12.14 1.68 29.59
C ALA A 189 -13.03 0.46 29.32
N ALA A 190 -12.41 -0.64 28.89
CA ALA A 190 -13.10 -1.91 28.77
C ALA A 190 -13.69 -2.23 30.14
N VAL A 191 -15.02 -2.20 30.16
CA VAL A 191 -15.86 -2.55 31.30
C VAL A 191 -15.58 -4.01 31.66
N ALA A 192 -15.49 -4.25 32.98
CA ALA A 192 -15.21 -5.51 33.64
C ALA A 192 -16.04 -6.72 33.16
#